data_AF-A0A6G5ABK4-F1
#
_entry.id   AF-A0A6G5ABK4-F1
#
_cell.length_a   1.000
_cell.length_b   1.000
_cell.length_c   1.000
_cell.angle_alpha   90.00
_cell.angle_beta   90.00
_cell.angle_gamma   90.00
#
_symmetry.space_group_name_H-M   'P 1'
#
loop_
_entity.id
_entity.type
_entity.pdbx_description
1 polymer ?
#
loop_
_entity_poly.entity_id
_entity_poly.type
_entity_poly.pdbx_seq_one_letter_code
_entity_poly.pdbx_strand_id
1 'polypeptide(L)'
;ASRTLFFIRRNFHCATKEVKETLYFLLVRSILEYACVIWDPAQKYLAKTIEKVQNQAARFVSNNYDPFASMSEIKAILGWETLKSRRRKLRLKLLHSIYYNLTGINKSEYLLAPTYRSTRCQHSHKIQEYAYKTTTFANSFFLKTIRDWNELPEGIVNLSDNSAFFSSL
;
A
#
# COMPACT_ATOMS: atom_id res chain seq x y z
N ALA A 1 14.61 7.42 6.14
CA ALA A 1 13.24 8.00 6.29
C ALA A 1 13.16 9.01 7.43
N SER A 2 13.28 8.63 8.71
CA SER A 2 13.13 9.62 9.82
C SER A 2 14.21 10.70 9.80
N ARG A 3 15.47 10.33 9.56
CA ARG A 3 16.58 11.30 9.42
C ARG A 3 16.35 12.29 8.27
N THR A 4 15.90 11.79 7.11
CA THR A 4 15.56 12.64 5.96
C THR A 4 14.38 13.56 6.26
N LEU A 5 13.37 13.09 6.99
CA LEU A 5 12.27 13.95 7.45
C LEU A 5 12.78 15.08 8.37
N PHE A 6 13.63 14.77 9.35
CA PHE A 6 14.19 15.81 10.23
C PHE A 6 15.05 16.82 9.47
N PHE A 7 15.82 16.37 8.49
CA PHE A 7 16.57 17.27 7.61
C PHE A 7 15.66 18.25 6.87
N ILE A 8 14.58 17.76 6.25
CA ILE A 8 13.61 18.63 5.55
C ILE A 8 12.95 19.60 6.54
N ARG A 9 12.54 19.10 7.72
CA ARG A 9 11.91 19.92 8.75
C ARG A 9 12.78 21.09 9.21
N ARG A 10 14.09 20.88 9.36
CA ARG A 10 15.03 21.92 9.79
C ARG A 10 15.28 22.97 8.72
N ASN A 11 15.42 22.55 7.46
CA ASN A 11 15.81 23.45 6.37
C ASN A 11 14.62 24.15 5.70
N PHE A 12 13.45 23.50 5.67
CA PHE A 12 12.26 23.99 4.96
C PHE A 12 11.09 24.28 5.92
N HIS A 13 11.39 24.71 7.14
CA HIS A 13 10.37 25.03 8.14
C HIS A 13 9.39 26.11 7.68
N CYS A 14 9.90 27.18 7.07
CA CYS A 14 9.11 28.32 6.60
C CYS A 14 8.56 28.16 5.18
N ALA A 15 8.77 27.01 4.53
CA ALA A 15 8.27 26.76 3.19
C ALA A 15 6.75 26.62 3.15
N THR A 16 6.17 26.83 1.97
CA THR A 16 4.73 26.62 1.73
C THR A 16 4.35 25.14 1.93
N LYS A 17 3.05 24.90 2.18
CA LYS A 17 2.50 23.56 2.36
C LYS A 17 2.83 22.64 1.17
N GLU A 18 2.66 23.14 -0.05
CA GLU A 18 2.91 22.42 -1.29
C GLU A 18 4.37 21.96 -1.39
N VAL A 19 5.32 22.85 -1.15
CA VAL A 19 6.76 22.52 -1.18
C VAL A 19 7.09 21.44 -0.15
N LYS A 20 6.56 21.56 1.08
CA LYS A 20 6.77 20.56 2.14
C LYS A 20 6.21 19.19 1.74
N GLU A 21 5.05 19.17 1.11
CA GLU A 21 4.40 17.95 0.62
C GLU A 21 5.20 17.29 -0.50
N THR A 22 5.63 18.06 -1.50
CA THR A 22 6.49 17.56 -2.59
C THR A 22 7.79 16.97 -2.04
N LEU A 23 8.45 17.66 -1.11
CA LEU A 23 9.68 17.17 -0.48
C LEU A 23 9.46 15.89 0.33
N TYR A 24 8.34 15.79 1.05
CA TYR A 24 7.97 14.58 1.77
C TYR A 24 7.81 13.39 0.81
N PHE A 25 7.04 13.57 -0.28
CA PHE A 25 6.81 12.50 -1.24
C PHE A 25 8.09 12.06 -1.95
N LEU A 26 8.90 13.02 -2.38
CA LEU A 26 10.10 12.76 -3.16
C LEU A 26 11.22 12.10 -2.34
N LEU A 27 11.45 12.55 -1.10
CA LEU A 27 12.63 12.14 -0.31
C LEU A 27 12.32 11.15 0.81
N VAL A 28 11.13 11.21 1.41
CA VAL A 28 10.79 10.39 2.59
C VAL A 28 9.88 9.24 2.17
N ARG A 29 8.80 9.54 1.44
CA ARG A 29 7.82 8.52 1.03
C ARG A 29 8.43 7.51 0.06
N SER A 30 9.26 7.94 -0.89
CA SER A 30 10.03 7.07 -1.77
C SER A 30 10.83 6.00 -0.99
N ILE A 31 11.53 6.39 0.08
CA ILE A 31 12.27 5.46 0.94
C ILE A 31 11.34 4.50 1.68
N LEU A 32 10.17 4.97 2.14
CA LEU A 32 9.21 4.14 2.88
C LEU A 32 8.44 3.15 1.99
N GLU A 33 8.26 3.50 0.71
CA GLU A 33 7.59 2.67 -0.29
C GLU A 33 8.54 1.70 -0.98
N TYR A 34 9.84 1.95 -0.92
CA TYR A 34 10.83 1.01 -1.43
C TYR A 34 10.65 -0.37 -0.80
N ALA A 35 10.53 -1.39 -1.65
CA ALA A 35 10.28 -2.79 -1.29
C ALA A 35 9.08 -3.04 -0.36
N CYS A 36 8.16 -2.08 -0.18
CA CYS A 36 7.03 -2.23 0.76
C CYS A 36 6.03 -3.33 0.35
N VAL A 37 6.02 -3.71 -0.93
CA VAL A 37 5.21 -4.80 -1.46
C VAL A 37 5.69 -6.15 -0.95
N ILE A 38 7.01 -6.33 -0.86
CA ILE A 38 7.65 -7.56 -0.37
C ILE A 38 7.66 -7.55 1.17
N TRP A 39 7.98 -6.40 1.77
CA TRP A 39 8.08 -6.24 3.21
C TRP A 39 6.92 -5.42 3.80
N ASP A 40 5.79 -6.10 4.01
CA ASP A 40 4.61 -5.57 4.70
C ASP A 40 4.37 -6.28 6.04
N PRO A 41 5.07 -5.90 7.12
CA PRO A 41 5.04 -6.60 8.39
C PRO A 41 3.64 -6.64 8.99
N ALA A 42 3.20 -7.83 9.41
CA ALA A 42 1.93 -8.02 10.11
C ALA A 42 1.98 -7.54 11.57
N GLN A 43 3.19 -7.36 12.12
CA GLN A 43 3.39 -6.94 13.50
C GLN A 43 2.94 -5.49 13.69
N LYS A 44 1.94 -5.30 14.55
CA LYS A 44 1.32 -3.99 14.82
C LYS A 44 2.34 -2.92 15.24
N TYR A 45 3.37 -3.28 16.00
CA TYR A 45 4.38 -2.32 16.47
C TYR A 45 5.25 -1.79 15.32
N LEU A 46 5.63 -2.65 14.36
CA LEU A 46 6.37 -2.24 13.16
C LEU A 46 5.52 -1.32 12.28
N ALA A 47 4.27 -1.72 12.02
CA ALA A 47 3.33 -0.88 11.26
C ALA A 47 3.12 0.49 11.93
N LYS A 48 2.94 0.54 13.25
CA LYS A 48 2.84 1.79 14.02
C LYS A 48 4.10 2.65 13.91
N THR A 49 5.28 2.04 13.87
CA THR A 49 6.55 2.75 13.77
C THR A 49 6.69 3.44 12.41
N ILE A 50 6.24 2.79 11.35
CA ILE A 50 6.27 3.33 9.99
C ILE A 50 5.20 4.43 9.84
N GLU A 51 3.98 4.18 10.32
CA GLU A 51 2.88 5.17 10.33
C GLU A 51 3.27 6.44 11.12
N LYS A 52 4.08 6.30 12.20
CA LYS A 52 4.58 7.44 12.97
C LYS A 52 5.37 8.42 12.11
N VAL A 53 6.15 7.95 11.14
CA VAL A 53 6.90 8.82 10.22
C VAL A 53 5.94 9.59 9.32
N GLN A 54 4.90 8.94 8.81
CA GLN A 54 3.84 9.61 8.03
C GLN A 54 3.08 10.63 8.87
N ASN A 55 2.73 10.31 10.12
CA ASN A 55 2.05 11.24 11.02
C ASN A 55 2.91 12.48 11.35
N GLN A 56 4.20 12.29 11.58
CA GLN A 56 5.14 13.40 11.79
C GLN A 56 5.27 14.28 10.55
N ALA A 57 5.29 13.67 9.36
CA ALA A 57 5.29 14.42 8.11
C ALA A 57 3.99 15.19 7.89
N ALA A 58 2.83 14.59 8.18
CA ALA A 58 1.53 15.24 8.06
C ALA A 58 1.45 16.50 8.94
N ARG A 59 1.90 16.41 10.20
CA ARG A 59 2.00 17.57 11.11
C ARG A 59 2.92 18.66 10.58
N PHE A 60 4.05 18.27 9.99
CA PHE A 60 4.99 19.22 9.40
C PHE A 60 4.41 19.95 8.18
N VAL A 61 3.75 19.22 7.29
CA VAL A 61 3.14 19.78 6.09
C VAL A 61 1.96 20.69 6.46
N SER A 62 1.10 20.27 7.38
CA SER A 62 -0.05 21.07 7.84
C SER A 62 0.32 22.20 8.80
N ASN A 63 1.57 22.24 9.28
CA ASN A 63 2.02 23.10 10.37
C ASN A 63 1.16 22.98 11.65
N ASN A 64 0.44 21.87 11.82
CA ASN A 64 -0.40 21.62 12.99
C ASN A 64 0.35 20.72 13.98
N TYR A 65 0.81 21.33 15.07
CA TYR A 65 1.54 20.68 16.16
C TYR A 65 0.73 20.51 17.44
N ASP A 66 -0.58 20.77 17.40
CA ASP A 66 -1.46 20.61 18.56
C ASP A 66 -1.42 19.15 19.06
N PRO A 67 -1.10 18.90 20.34
CA PRO A 67 -1.13 17.57 20.94
C PRO A 67 -2.49 16.88 20.84
N PHE A 68 -3.60 17.63 20.85
CA PHE A 68 -4.96 17.10 20.85
C PHE A 68 -5.55 16.91 19.44
N ALA A 69 -4.87 17.41 18.40
CA ALA A 69 -5.34 17.27 17.04
C ALA A 69 -5.38 15.80 16.58
N SER A 70 -6.50 15.43 15.97
CA SER A 70 -6.71 14.10 15.38
C SER A 70 -5.83 13.90 14.16
N MET A 71 -4.97 12.88 14.19
CA MET A 71 -4.12 12.55 13.03
C MET A 71 -4.93 12.12 11.81
N SER A 72 -6.11 11.54 12.02
CA SER A 72 -7.00 11.15 10.93
C SER A 72 -7.56 12.36 10.21
N GLU A 73 -7.95 13.41 10.95
CA GLU A 73 -8.43 14.68 10.38
C GLU A 73 -7.32 15.41 9.63
N ILE A 74 -6.12 15.52 10.21
CA ILE A 74 -4.98 16.15 9.52
C ILE A 74 -4.72 15.43 8.18
N LYS A 75 -4.71 14.10 8.17
CA LYS A 75 -4.52 13.33 6.94
C LYS A 75 -5.66 13.51 5.96
N ALA A 76 -6.91 13.62 6.43
CA ALA A 76 -8.06 13.89 5.58
C ALA A 76 -7.96 15.27 4.91
N ILE A 77 -7.58 16.31 5.65
CA ILE A 77 -7.35 17.68 5.12
C ILE A 77 -6.21 17.70 4.08
N LEU A 78 -5.21 16.83 4.25
CA LEU A 78 -4.12 16.66 3.28
C LEU A 78 -4.49 15.73 2.11
N GLY A 79 -5.62 15.01 2.17
CA GLY A 79 -5.94 13.97 1.19
C GLY A 79 -5.01 12.76 1.24
N TRP A 80 -4.35 12.50 2.37
CA TRP A 80 -3.37 11.42 2.51
C TRP A 80 -4.01 10.12 2.94
N GLU A 81 -3.83 9.08 2.12
CA GLU A 81 -4.22 7.71 2.49
C GLU A 81 -3.42 7.16 3.67
N THR A 82 -4.03 6.23 4.42
CA THR A 82 -3.33 5.48 5.48
C THR A 82 -2.24 4.57 4.89
N LEU A 83 -1.18 4.26 5.66
CA LEU A 83 -0.14 3.31 5.24
C LEU A 83 -0.75 1.96 4.84
N LYS A 84 -1.74 1.48 5.59
CA LYS A 84 -2.42 0.20 5.34
C LYS A 84 -3.10 0.19 3.97
N SER A 85 -3.89 1.22 3.67
CA SER A 85 -4.56 1.37 2.35
C SER A 85 -3.53 1.36 1.23
N ARG A 86 -2.57 2.27 1.32
CA ARG A 86 -1.54 2.46 0.32
C ARG A 86 -0.74 1.19 0.02
N ARG A 87 -0.30 0.47 1.06
CA ARG A 87 0.41 -0.80 0.88
C ARG A 87 -0.46 -1.89 0.30
N ARG A 88 -1.75 -1.97 0.68
CA ARG A 88 -2.71 -2.88 0.04
C ARG A 88 -2.79 -2.60 -1.46
N LYS A 89 -2.96 -1.33 -1.87
CA LYS A 89 -3.01 -0.94 -3.28
C LYS A 89 -1.72 -1.31 -4.03
N LEU A 90 -0.55 -1.01 -3.47
CA LEU A 90 0.74 -1.35 -4.09
C LEU A 90 0.96 -2.86 -4.22
N ARG A 91 0.56 -3.64 -3.21
CA ARG A 91 0.62 -5.10 -3.26
C ARG A 91 -0.30 -5.67 -4.35
N LEU A 92 -1.53 -5.19 -4.44
CA LEU A 92 -2.48 -5.56 -5.50
C LEU A 92 -1.97 -5.14 -6.89
N LYS A 93 -1.37 -3.96 -7.01
CA LYS A 93 -0.77 -3.48 -8.26
C LYS A 93 0.28 -4.44 -8.78
N LEU A 94 1.18 -4.93 -7.92
CA LEU A 94 2.19 -5.93 -8.32
C LEU A 94 1.54 -7.27 -8.70
N LEU A 95 0.57 -7.75 -7.91
CA LEU A 95 -0.12 -9.00 -8.22
C LEU A 95 -0.82 -8.93 -9.59
N HIS A 96 -1.47 -7.81 -9.89
CA HIS A 96 -2.07 -7.55 -11.19
C HIS A 96 -1.03 -7.63 -12.31
N SER A 97 0.13 -6.99 -12.14
CA SER A 97 1.22 -7.06 -13.14
C SER A 97 1.71 -8.50 -13.35
N ILE A 98 1.80 -9.31 -12.28
CA ILE A 98 2.13 -10.74 -12.38
C ILE A 98 1.01 -11.49 -13.12
N TYR A 99 -0.26 -11.22 -12.80
CA TYR A 99 -1.41 -11.89 -13.38
C TYR A 99 -1.52 -11.68 -14.90
N TYR A 100 -1.23 -10.48 -15.39
CA TYR A 100 -1.25 -10.15 -16.82
C TYR A 100 0.12 -10.34 -17.51
N ASN A 101 1.06 -11.06 -16.88
CA ASN A 101 2.41 -11.33 -17.42
C ASN A 101 3.17 -10.05 -17.83
N LEU A 102 2.93 -8.94 -17.13
CA LEU A 102 3.63 -7.66 -17.33
C LEU A 102 4.95 -7.60 -16.55
N THR A 103 5.36 -8.70 -15.94
CA THR A 103 6.61 -8.83 -15.17
C THR A 103 7.35 -10.09 -15.62
N GLY A 104 8.65 -10.19 -15.31
CA GLY A 104 9.44 -11.39 -15.60
C GLY A 104 9.18 -12.57 -14.65
N ILE A 105 8.19 -12.48 -13.75
CA ILE A 105 7.86 -13.53 -12.79
C ILE A 105 6.96 -14.56 -13.47
N ASN A 106 7.30 -15.84 -13.36
CA ASN A 106 6.51 -16.91 -13.97
C ASN A 106 5.16 -17.09 -13.26
N LYS A 107 4.09 -16.57 -13.86
CA LYS A 107 2.73 -16.68 -13.32
C LYS A 107 2.31 -18.10 -13.01
N SER A 108 2.62 -19.09 -13.84
CA SER A 108 2.11 -20.46 -13.67
C SER A 108 2.71 -21.16 -12.45
N GLU A 109 3.88 -20.71 -11.98
CA GLU A 109 4.53 -21.23 -10.79
C GLU A 109 3.89 -20.70 -9.49
N TYR A 110 3.43 -19.45 -9.52
CA TYR A 110 2.96 -18.74 -8.32
C TYR A 110 1.44 -18.51 -8.26
N LEU A 111 0.71 -18.55 -9.38
CA LEU A 111 -0.74 -18.32 -9.40
C LEU A 111 -1.45 -19.57 -9.91
N LEU A 112 -2.04 -20.31 -8.98
CA LEU A 112 -2.77 -21.54 -9.27
C LEU A 112 -4.23 -21.24 -9.65
N ALA A 113 -4.74 -21.98 -10.63
CA ALA A 113 -6.13 -21.90 -11.05
C ALA A 113 -7.05 -22.43 -9.94
N PRO A 114 -8.21 -21.79 -9.68
CA PRO A 114 -9.12 -22.23 -8.63
C PRO A 114 -9.72 -23.61 -8.98
N THR A 115 -9.76 -24.51 -8.01
CA THR A 115 -10.44 -25.81 -8.13
C THR A 115 -11.95 -25.67 -8.29
N TYR A 116 -12.53 -24.62 -7.71
CA TYR A 116 -13.95 -24.28 -7.84
C TYR A 116 -14.16 -22.75 -7.84
N ARG A 117 -15.07 -22.30 -8.72
CA ARG A 117 -15.50 -20.90 -8.84
C ARG A 117 -17.03 -20.83 -8.85
N SER A 118 -17.62 -20.08 -7.91
CA SER A 118 -19.05 -19.74 -7.94
C SER A 118 -19.27 -18.46 -8.74
N THR A 119 -19.99 -18.54 -9.84
CA THR A 119 -20.30 -17.37 -10.70
C THR A 119 -21.19 -16.33 -10.01
N ARG A 120 -21.88 -16.69 -8.92
CA ARG A 120 -22.76 -15.78 -8.19
C ARG A 120 -22.04 -14.88 -7.20
N CYS A 121 -20.89 -15.32 -6.67
CA CYS A 121 -20.23 -14.65 -5.55
C CYS A 121 -18.75 -14.35 -5.82
N GLN A 122 -18.19 -14.79 -6.95
CA GLN A 122 -16.76 -14.70 -7.23
C GLN A 122 -16.54 -14.23 -8.66
N HIS A 123 -15.56 -13.34 -8.82
CA HIS A 123 -15.20 -12.78 -10.11
C HIS A 123 -14.48 -13.81 -11.01
N SER A 124 -14.46 -13.52 -12.31
CA SER A 124 -13.86 -14.32 -13.39
C SER A 124 -12.39 -14.71 -13.12
N HIS A 125 -11.59 -13.77 -12.63
CA HIS A 125 -10.14 -13.89 -12.44
C HIS A 125 -9.70 -14.35 -11.03
N LYS A 126 -10.54 -15.12 -10.34
CA LYS A 126 -10.23 -15.66 -9.01
C LYS A 126 -8.95 -16.51 -9.04
N ILE A 127 -8.14 -16.41 -7.99
CA ILE A 127 -6.90 -17.19 -7.81
C ILE A 127 -7.07 -18.15 -6.64
N GLN A 128 -6.52 -19.37 -6.75
CA GLN A 128 -6.54 -20.33 -5.65
C GLN A 128 -5.72 -19.83 -4.46
N GLU A 129 -6.27 -19.92 -3.26
CA GLU A 129 -5.52 -19.67 -2.03
C GLU A 129 -4.63 -20.86 -1.68
N TYR A 130 -3.39 -20.56 -1.28
CA TYR A 130 -2.46 -21.57 -0.75
C TYR A 130 -2.92 -22.10 0.61
N ALA A 131 -2.67 -23.39 0.85
CA ALA A 131 -2.73 -23.93 2.19
C ALA A 131 -1.53 -23.44 3.01
N TYR A 132 -1.75 -23.08 4.28
CA TYR A 132 -0.72 -22.61 5.18
C TYR A 132 -0.97 -23.11 6.60
N LYS A 133 0.12 -23.23 7.37
CA LYS A 133 0.09 -23.65 8.78
C LYS A 133 0.58 -22.58 9.75
N THR A 134 1.28 -21.55 9.25
CA THR A 134 1.90 -20.51 10.07
C THR A 134 1.35 -19.13 9.73
N THR A 135 1.26 -18.27 10.74
CA THR A 135 0.85 -16.87 10.59
C THR A 135 1.85 -16.08 9.76
N THR A 136 3.14 -16.42 9.83
CA THR A 136 4.18 -15.79 9.00
C THR A 136 3.93 -16.03 7.52
N PHE A 137 3.65 -17.26 7.11
CA PHE A 137 3.37 -17.57 5.70
C PHE A 137 2.03 -16.99 5.25
N ALA A 138 1.00 -17.01 6.12
CA ALA A 138 -0.28 -16.36 5.84
C ALA A 138 -0.16 -14.86 5.53
N ASN A 139 0.83 -14.20 6.14
CA ASN A 139 1.11 -12.77 5.95
C ASN A 139 2.19 -12.50 4.90
N SER A 140 2.70 -13.52 4.21
CA SER A 140 3.57 -13.35 3.06
C SER A 140 2.83 -12.65 1.91
N PHE A 141 3.59 -12.13 0.95
CA PHE A 141 3.05 -11.40 -0.19
C PHE A 141 1.89 -12.16 -0.86
N PHE A 142 2.15 -13.32 -1.45
CA PHE A 142 1.16 -14.04 -2.27
C PHE A 142 -0.14 -14.36 -1.53
N LEU A 143 -0.08 -14.99 -0.35
CA LEU A 143 -1.28 -15.38 0.37
C LEU A 143 -2.13 -14.18 0.77
N LYS A 144 -1.49 -13.15 1.32
CA LYS A 144 -2.17 -11.94 1.77
C LYS A 144 -2.77 -11.18 0.58
N THR A 145 -2.07 -11.11 -0.56
CA THR A 145 -2.57 -10.42 -1.75
C THR A 145 -3.62 -11.19 -2.51
N ILE A 146 -3.54 -12.51 -2.58
CA ILE A 146 -4.55 -13.34 -3.25
C ILE A 146 -5.90 -13.19 -2.54
N ARG A 147 -5.91 -13.10 -1.21
CA ARG A 147 -7.13 -12.77 -0.45
C ARG A 147 -7.67 -11.39 -0.80
N ASP A 148 -6.81 -10.38 -0.69
CA ASP A 148 -7.17 -9.00 -1.03
C ASP A 148 -7.70 -8.91 -2.48
N TRP A 149 -7.18 -9.72 -3.40
CA TRP A 149 -7.56 -9.80 -4.81
C TRP A 149 -8.91 -10.50 -5.01
N ASN A 150 -9.11 -11.64 -4.36
CA ASN A 150 -10.33 -12.43 -4.46
C ASN A 150 -11.57 -11.70 -3.88
N GLU A 151 -11.34 -10.69 -3.04
CA GLU A 151 -12.37 -9.79 -2.50
C GLU A 151 -12.74 -8.64 -3.46
N LEU A 152 -12.01 -8.45 -4.57
CA LEU A 152 -12.25 -7.33 -5.48
C LEU A 152 -13.51 -7.53 -6.33
N PRO A 153 -14.26 -6.45 -6.64
CA PRO A 153 -15.36 -6.47 -7.59
C PRO A 153 -14.92 -6.83 -9.01
N GLU A 154 -15.76 -7.54 -9.75
CA GLU A 154 -15.46 -8.00 -11.11
C GLU A 154 -15.08 -6.87 -12.09
N GLY A 155 -15.74 -5.71 -11.99
CA GLY A 155 -15.43 -4.56 -12.84
C GLY A 155 -14.00 -4.03 -12.69
N ILE A 156 -13.42 -4.15 -11.49
CA ILE A 156 -12.03 -3.72 -11.23
C ILE A 156 -11.05 -4.77 -11.76
N VAL A 157 -11.33 -6.06 -11.54
CA VAL A 157 -10.40 -7.13 -11.89
C VAL A 157 -10.28 -7.35 -13.40
N ASN A 158 -11.35 -7.05 -14.16
CA ASN A 158 -11.37 -7.15 -15.62
C ASN A 158 -10.55 -6.05 -16.32
N LEU A 159 -10.06 -5.04 -15.61
CA LEU A 159 -9.14 -4.05 -16.17
C LEU A 159 -7.82 -4.74 -16.52
N SER A 160 -7.38 -4.64 -17.77
CA SER A 160 -6.10 -5.19 -18.23
C SER A 160 -4.94 -4.22 -18.05
N ASP A 161 -5.23 -2.91 -18.06
CA ASP A 161 -4.23 -1.87 -17.84
C ASP A 161 -3.93 -1.69 -16.34
N ASN A 162 -2.65 -1.73 -15.99
CA ASN A 162 -2.20 -1.64 -14.60
C ASN A 162 -2.39 -0.25 -14.00
N SER A 163 -2.28 0.82 -14.80
CA SER A 163 -2.55 2.18 -14.34
C SER A 163 -4.03 2.38 -14.03
N ALA A 164 -4.91 2.00 -14.96
CA ALA A 164 -6.37 2.06 -14.76
C ALA A 164 -6.80 1.24 -13.53
N PHE A 165 -6.27 0.02 -13.39
CA PHE A 165 -6.50 -0.82 -12.23
C PHE A 165 -6.09 -0.11 -10.93
N PHE A 166 -4.86 0.41 -10.86
CA PHE A 166 -4.35 1.05 -9.64
C PHE A 166 -5.15 2.30 -9.24
N SER A 167 -5.61 3.08 -10.21
CA SER A 167 -6.45 4.27 -9.96
C SER A 167 -7.86 3.92 -9.48
N SER A 168 -8.36 2.71 -9.80
CA SER A 168 -9.69 2.25 -9.39
C SER A 168 -9.74 1.59 -8.00
N LEU A 169 -8.58 1.27 -7.42
CA LEU A 169 -8.43 0.74 -6.06
C LEU A 169 -8.52 1.86 -5.01
#